data_AF-A0A1V8TME1-F1
#
_entry.id   AF-A0A1V8TME1-F1
#
_cell.length_a   1.000
_cell.length_b   1.000
_cell.length_c   1.000
_cell.angle_alpha   90.00
_cell.angle_beta   90.00
_cell.angle_gamma   90.00
#
_symmetry.space_group_name_H-M   'P 1'
#
loop_
_entity.id
_entity.type
_entity.pdbx_description
1 polymer ?
#
loop_
_entity_poly.entity_id
_entity_poly.type
_entity_poly.pdbx_seq_one_letter_code
_entity_poly.pdbx_strand_id
1 'polypeptide(L)'
;MGVLTPVTSRVNSVAAYAGSYALPPLLTISRGSILSLLRRIQIGSLIIQDTDGSVTICGSPRRAEVETEKTVYTIPHAELKVLNDLFWIRLLLFADMGFAESYMLGEVACPDITAFFKL
;
A
#
# COMPACT_ATOMS: atom_id res chain seq x y z
N MET A 1 -20.12 -2.05 40.85
CA MET A 1 -19.02 -1.59 39.97
C MET A 1 -17.75 -2.31 40.39
N GLY A 2 -17.17 -3.31 39.73
CA GLY A 2 -17.44 -4.07 38.51
C GLY A 2 -16.49 -5.30 38.52
N VAL A 3 -16.99 -6.49 38.15
CA VAL A 3 -16.30 -7.78 38.36
C VAL A 3 -15.86 -8.42 37.01
N LEU A 4 -15.80 -7.64 35.92
CA LEU A 4 -15.58 -8.19 34.56
C LEU A 4 -14.21 -7.89 33.94
N THR A 5 -13.27 -7.32 34.68
CA THR A 5 -11.99 -6.83 34.13
C THR A 5 -10.87 -7.86 33.88
N PRO A 6 -10.77 -9.03 34.54
CA PRO A 6 -9.60 -9.90 34.32
C PRO A 6 -9.71 -10.83 33.10
N VAL A 7 -10.92 -11.05 32.56
CA VAL A 7 -11.13 -11.97 31.44
C VAL A 7 -10.84 -11.31 30.09
N THR A 8 -11.10 -10.00 29.97
CA THR A 8 -10.92 -9.25 28.71
C THR A 8 -9.45 -9.11 28.30
N SER A 9 -8.52 -9.09 29.26
CA SER A 9 -7.08 -8.91 28.97
C SER A 9 -6.45 -10.13 28.27
N ARG A 10 -6.94 -11.35 28.54
CA ARG A 10 -6.43 -12.58 27.91
C ARG A 10 -7.04 -12.84 26.53
N VAL A 11 -8.26 -12.36 26.29
CA VAL A 11 -8.86 -12.41 24.96
C VAL A 11 -8.16 -11.41 24.03
N ASN A 12 -7.78 -10.23 24.53
CA ASN A 12 -7.06 -9.24 23.72
C ASN A 12 -5.65 -9.70 23.32
N SER A 13 -4.92 -10.41 24.18
CA SER A 13 -3.61 -10.94 23.79
C SER A 13 -3.75 -12.06 22.76
N VAL A 14 -4.67 -13.01 22.96
CA VAL A 14 -4.89 -14.08 21.96
C VAL A 14 -5.46 -13.51 20.66
N ALA A 15 -6.31 -12.48 20.68
CA ALA A 15 -6.81 -11.82 19.48
C ALA A 15 -5.71 -11.01 18.76
N ALA A 16 -4.82 -10.34 19.49
CA ALA A 16 -3.67 -9.64 18.90
C ALA A 16 -2.66 -10.62 18.29
N TYR A 17 -2.47 -11.79 18.91
CA TYR A 17 -1.63 -12.88 18.38
C TYR A 17 -2.32 -13.71 17.29
N ALA A 18 -3.64 -13.86 17.30
CA ALA A 18 -4.38 -14.56 16.24
C ALA A 18 -4.56 -13.68 15.00
N GLY A 19 -4.68 -12.37 15.18
CA GLY A 19 -4.70 -11.41 14.08
C GLY A 19 -3.45 -11.51 13.20
N SER A 20 -2.26 -11.62 13.81
CA SER A 20 -1.00 -11.73 13.08
C SER A 20 -0.85 -13.04 12.28
N TYR A 21 -1.54 -14.13 12.65
CA TYR A 21 -1.47 -15.42 11.93
C TYR A 21 -2.68 -15.74 11.03
N ALA A 22 -3.83 -15.07 11.20
CA ALA A 22 -5.03 -15.29 10.37
C ALA A 22 -5.14 -14.37 9.13
N LEU A 23 -4.36 -13.29 9.10
CA LEU A 23 -4.25 -12.37 7.97
C LEU A 23 -3.44 -12.86 6.73
N PRO A 24 -2.55 -13.86 6.76
CA PRO A 24 -1.71 -14.21 5.60
C PRO A 24 -2.43 -14.52 4.28
N PRO A 25 -3.53 -15.32 4.24
CA PRO A 25 -4.23 -15.58 2.99
C PRO A 25 -4.94 -14.32 2.49
N LEU A 26 -5.55 -13.54 3.39
CA LEU A 26 -6.20 -12.29 3.04
C LEU A 26 -5.18 -11.27 2.51
N LEU A 27 -4.02 -11.14 3.15
CA LEU A 27 -2.90 -10.31 2.70
C LEU A 27 -2.48 -10.68 1.28
N THR A 28 -2.28 -11.98 1.03
CA THR A 28 -1.85 -12.47 -0.29
C THR A 28 -2.88 -12.17 -1.37
N ILE A 29 -4.17 -12.39 -1.07
CA ILE A 29 -5.27 -12.10 -1.99
C ILE A 29 -5.39 -10.59 -2.24
N SER A 30 -5.35 -9.77 -1.18
CA SER A 30 -5.42 -8.31 -1.27
C SER A 30 -4.28 -7.74 -2.10
N ARG A 31 -3.05 -8.14 -1.78
CA ARG A 31 -1.85 -7.76 -2.53
C ARG A 31 -1.96 -8.17 -3.99
N GLY A 32 -2.29 -9.43 -4.26
CA GLY A 32 -2.43 -9.94 -5.63
C GLY A 32 -3.49 -9.17 -6.44
N SER A 33 -4.63 -8.86 -5.83
CA SER A 33 -5.73 -8.12 -6.47
C SER A 33 -5.32 -6.68 -6.78
N ILE A 34 -4.70 -6.00 -5.82
CA ILE A 34 -4.25 -4.62 -6.01
C ILE A 34 -3.13 -4.55 -7.04
N LEU A 35 -2.12 -5.41 -6.96
CA LEU A 35 -1.05 -5.46 -7.96
C LEU A 35 -1.60 -5.76 -9.36
N SER A 36 -2.60 -6.63 -9.47
CA SER A 36 -3.26 -6.87 -10.76
C SER A 36 -3.98 -5.63 -11.29
N LEU A 37 -4.51 -4.77 -10.42
CA LEU A 37 -5.14 -3.51 -10.81
C LEU A 37 -4.08 -2.47 -11.19
N LEU A 38 -3.04 -2.28 -10.36
CA LEU A 38 -1.94 -1.34 -10.61
C LEU A 38 -1.17 -1.68 -11.89
N ARG A 39 -1.03 -2.97 -12.24
CA ARG A 39 -0.44 -3.38 -13.53
C ARG A 39 -1.20 -2.86 -14.75
N ARG A 40 -2.46 -2.45 -14.61
CA ARG A 40 -3.28 -1.90 -15.70
C ARG A 40 -3.12 -0.39 -15.89
N ILE A 41 -2.26 0.27 -15.12
CA ILE A 41 -1.92 1.69 -15.34
C ILE A 41 -1.48 1.88 -16.81
N GLN A 42 -2.14 2.81 -17.51
CA GLN A 42 -1.87 3.07 -18.94
C GLN A 42 -0.93 4.27 -19.14
N ILE A 43 -0.96 5.23 -18.20
CA ILE A 43 -0.23 6.49 -18.29
C ILE A 43 0.90 6.43 -17.28
N GLY A 44 2.14 6.49 -17.74
CA GLY A 44 3.31 6.51 -16.86
C GLY A 44 3.69 5.15 -16.27
N SER A 45 4.42 5.20 -15.15
CA SER A 45 4.88 4.02 -14.44
C SER A 45 4.85 4.19 -12.92
N LEU A 46 4.53 3.10 -12.22
CA LEU A 46 4.60 2.98 -10.78
C LEU A 46 5.64 1.93 -10.40
N ILE A 47 6.62 2.30 -9.58
CA ILE A 47 7.57 1.36 -8.98
C ILE A 47 7.14 1.13 -7.54
N ILE A 48 6.88 -0.13 -7.20
CA ILE A 48 6.46 -0.53 -5.86
C ILE A 48 7.60 -1.31 -5.23
N GLN A 49 8.13 -0.83 -4.11
CA GLN A 49 9.06 -1.57 -3.25
C GLN A 49 8.29 -2.14 -2.08
N ASP A 50 8.27 -3.46 -1.95
CA ASP A 50 7.53 -4.14 -0.89
C ASP A 50 8.37 -4.36 0.37
N THR A 51 7.75 -4.81 1.45
CA THR A 51 8.40 -5.04 2.76
C THR A 51 9.48 -6.14 2.71
N ASP A 52 9.30 -7.13 1.83
CA ASP A 52 10.27 -8.19 1.54
C ASP A 52 11.46 -7.73 0.69
N GLY A 53 11.47 -6.46 0.27
CA GLY A 53 12.47 -5.88 -0.62
C GLY A 53 12.24 -6.17 -2.10
N SER A 54 11.17 -6.90 -2.46
CA SER A 54 10.80 -7.12 -3.85
C SER A 54 10.37 -5.81 -4.51
N VAL A 55 10.76 -5.65 -5.78
CA VAL A 55 10.40 -4.46 -6.58
C VAL A 55 9.47 -4.91 -7.70
N THR A 56 8.26 -4.34 -7.72
CA THR A 56 7.28 -4.57 -8.77
C THR A 56 7.10 -3.30 -9.58
N ILE A 57 7.21 -3.41 -10.91
CA ILE A 57 6.98 -2.29 -11.84
C ILE A 57 5.59 -2.48 -12.46
N CYS A 58 4.80 -1.43 -12.39
CA CYS A 58 3.43 -1.34 -12.89
C CYS A 58 3.34 -0.23 -13.95
N GLY A 59 2.52 -0.44 -14.98
CA GLY A 59 2.41 0.49 -16.11
C GLY A 59 3.49 0.29 -17.17
N SER A 60 3.64 1.28 -18.06
CA SER A 60 4.60 1.20 -19.16
C SER A 60 5.97 1.66 -18.68
N PRO A 61 7.04 0.84 -18.81
CA PRO A 61 8.39 1.21 -18.37
C PRO A 61 9.07 2.16 -19.36
N ARG A 62 8.32 2.94 -20.15
CA ARG A 62 8.90 3.91 -21.08
C ARG A 62 9.58 4.96 -20.22
N ARG A 63 10.88 4.75 -20.01
CA ARG A 63 11.77 5.57 -19.21
C ARG A 63 11.49 7.02 -19.59
N ALA A 64 11.09 7.85 -18.62
CA ALA A 64 11.22 9.28 -18.77
C ALA A 64 12.65 9.53 -19.27
N GLU A 65 12.76 9.98 -20.52
CA GLU A 65 13.92 10.77 -20.89
C GLU A 65 14.06 11.87 -19.85
N VAL A 66 15.30 12.19 -19.48
CA VAL A 66 15.62 13.15 -18.43
C VAL A 66 15.15 14.53 -18.90
N GLU A 67 13.85 14.80 -18.76
CA GLU A 67 13.25 16.09 -19.01
C GLU A 67 13.57 16.97 -17.80
N THR A 68 14.42 17.96 -18.04
CA THR A 68 14.99 18.90 -17.08
C THR A 68 13.93 19.77 -16.37
N GLU A 69 12.66 19.74 -16.81
CA GLU A 69 11.56 20.53 -16.25
C GLU A 69 10.30 19.68 -16.05
N LYS A 70 9.88 19.46 -14.78
CA LYS A 70 8.60 18.81 -14.45
C LYS A 70 7.44 19.74 -14.85
N THR A 71 6.91 19.58 -16.05
CA THR A 71 5.70 20.30 -16.47
C THR A 71 4.44 19.52 -16.09
N VAL A 72 3.26 20.15 -16.17
CA VAL A 72 1.97 19.45 -15.97
C VAL A 72 1.76 18.33 -17.00
N TYR A 73 2.43 18.39 -18.15
CA TYR A 73 2.28 17.48 -19.28
C TYR A 73 3.31 16.33 -19.31
N THR A 74 4.28 16.32 -18.40
CA THR A 74 5.29 15.26 -18.31
C THR A 74 4.63 13.95 -17.86
N ILE A 75 5.03 12.84 -18.49
CA ILE A 75 4.55 11.50 -18.15
C ILE A 75 4.89 11.21 -16.68
N PRO A 76 3.90 10.89 -15.82
CA PRO A 76 4.13 10.68 -14.40
C PRO A 76 4.91 9.39 -14.13
N HIS A 77 5.92 9.49 -13.27
CA HIS A 77 6.63 8.34 -12.72
C HIS A 77 6.61 8.45 -11.20
N ALA A 78 6.03 7.46 -10.54
CA ALA A 78 5.89 7.46 -9.09
C ALA A 78 6.55 6.23 -8.47
N GLU A 79 7.04 6.41 -7.24
CA GLU A 79 7.62 5.35 -6.42
C GLU A 79 6.80 5.21 -5.15
N LEU A 80 6.45 3.98 -4.80
CA LEU A 80 5.67 3.64 -3.62
C LEU A 80 6.41 2.57 -2.82
N LYS A 81 6.83 2.91 -1.60
CA LYS A 81 7.50 1.99 -0.69
C LYS A 81 6.53 1.52 0.38
N VAL A 82 6.21 0.24 0.38
CA VAL A 82 5.39 -0.41 1.42
C VAL A 82 6.28 -0.68 2.62
N LEU A 83 5.89 -0.16 3.78
CA LEU A 83 6.59 -0.32 5.05
C LEU A 83 5.87 -1.34 5.95
N ASN A 84 4.56 -1.53 5.74
CA ASN A 84 3.74 -2.50 6.45
C ASN A 84 2.70 -3.13 5.52
N ASP A 85 2.62 -4.46 5.50
CA ASP A 85 1.74 -5.22 4.61
C ASP A 85 0.24 -4.98 4.88
N LEU A 86 -0.13 -4.49 6.07
CA LEU A 86 -1.51 -4.11 6.38
C LEU A 86 -2.07 -3.07 5.41
N PHE A 87 -1.19 -2.28 4.77
CA PHE A 87 -1.51 -1.41 3.66
C PHE A 87 -2.36 -2.10 2.60
N TRP A 88 -2.00 -3.32 2.18
CA TRP A 88 -2.69 -4.04 1.12
C TRP A 88 -4.14 -4.37 1.49
N ILE A 89 -4.38 -4.76 2.74
CA ILE A 89 -5.75 -5.04 3.19
C ILE A 89 -6.55 -3.76 3.29
N ARG A 90 -5.97 -2.70 3.87
CA ARG A 90 -6.68 -1.43 4.03
C ARG A 90 -7.02 -0.80 2.68
N LEU A 91 -6.08 -0.86 1.72
CA LEU A 91 -6.29 -0.40 0.36
C LEU A 91 -7.36 -1.23 -0.36
N LEU A 92 -7.45 -2.54 -0.13
CA LEU A 92 -8.50 -3.37 -0.73
C LEU A 92 -9.89 -2.99 -0.20
N LEU A 93 -10.01 -2.75 1.11
CA LEU A 93 -11.30 -2.52 1.77
C LEU A 93 -11.83 -1.09 1.60
N PHE A 94 -10.94 -0.10 1.63
CA PHE A 94 -11.31 1.32 1.69
C PHE A 94 -10.72 2.15 0.55
N ALA A 95 -10.08 1.53 -0.45
CA ALA A 95 -9.56 2.18 -1.66
C ALA A 95 -8.77 3.49 -1.37
N ASP A 96 -9.29 4.62 -1.82
CA ASP A 96 -8.70 5.96 -1.67
C ASP A 96 -8.58 6.41 -0.20
N MET A 97 -9.62 6.17 0.60
CA MET A 97 -9.56 6.39 2.05
C MET A 97 -8.50 5.49 2.69
N GLY A 98 -8.46 4.22 2.30
CA GLY A 98 -7.49 3.26 2.81
C GLY A 98 -6.04 3.63 2.47
N PHE A 99 -5.82 4.18 1.28
CA PHE A 99 -4.53 4.73 0.87
C PHE A 99 -4.13 5.91 1.74
N ALA A 100 -5.02 6.89 1.91
CA ALA A 100 -4.74 8.10 2.70
C ALA A 100 -4.41 7.77 4.15
N GLU A 101 -5.19 6.89 4.80
CA GLU A 101 -4.92 6.44 6.16
C GLU A 101 -3.57 5.73 6.27
N SER A 102 -3.28 4.82 5.35
CA SER A 102 -2.01 4.09 5.37
C SER A 102 -0.80 5.01 5.14
N TYR A 103 -0.96 6.04 4.31
CA TYR A 103 0.07 7.07 4.13
C TYR A 103 0.26 7.91 5.41
N MET A 104 -0.82 8.36 6.03
CA MET A 104 -0.78 9.14 7.28
C MET A 104 -0.24 8.34 8.47
N LEU A 105 -0.52 7.04 8.53
CA LEU A 105 -0.04 6.13 9.56
C LEU A 105 1.39 5.62 9.30
N GLY A 106 2.01 5.99 8.17
CA GLY A 106 3.38 5.59 7.83
C GLY A 106 3.52 4.10 7.46
N GLU A 107 2.44 3.47 7.01
CA GLU A 107 2.48 2.10 6.47
C GLU A 107 2.99 2.07 5.02
N VAL A 108 2.93 3.21 4.33
CA VAL A 108 3.45 3.40 2.98
C VAL A 108 4.13 4.76 2.85
N ALA A 109 5.22 4.84 2.10
CA ALA A 109 5.93 6.07 1.80
C ALA A 109 5.96 6.31 0.29
N CYS A 110 5.69 7.55 -0.12
CA CYS A 110 5.72 7.97 -1.51
C CYS A 110 6.45 9.33 -1.60
N PRO A 111 7.62 9.42 -2.26
CA PRO A 111 8.35 10.69 -2.37
C PRO A 111 7.59 11.77 -3.16
N ASP A 112 6.82 11.37 -4.16
CA ASP A 112 6.04 12.26 -5.03
C ASP A 112 4.58 11.77 -5.12
N ILE A 113 3.81 12.10 -4.08
CA ILE A 113 2.39 11.72 -4.00
C ILE A 113 1.56 12.35 -5.13
N THR A 114 1.97 13.52 -5.63
CA THR A 114 1.29 14.19 -6.74
C THR A 114 1.51 13.43 -8.05
N ALA A 115 2.71 12.90 -8.29
CA ALA A 115 2.96 12.03 -9.43
C ALA A 115 2.15 10.73 -9.34
N PHE A 116 2.01 10.16 -8.14
CA PHE A 116 1.19 8.95 -7.93
C PHE A 116 -0.26 9.14 -8.35
N PHE A 117 -0.91 10.24 -7.95
CA PHE A 117 -2.31 10.51 -8.32
C PHE A 117 -2.54 10.92 -9.78
N LYS A 118 -1.46 11.14 -10.56
CA LYS A 118 -1.55 11.44 -12.00
C LYS A 118 -1.49 10.19 -12.90
N LEU A 119 -1.10 9.03 -12.35
CA LEU A 119 -1.02 7.74 -13.05
C LEU A 119 -2.42 7.17 -13.33
#